data_AF-A0A1I4E4I2-F1
#
_entry.id   AF-A0A1I4E4I2-F1
#
_cell.length_a   1.000
_cell.length_b   1.000
_cell.length_c   1.000
_cell.angle_alpha   90.00
_cell.angle_beta   90.00
_cell.angle_gamma   90.00
#
_symmetry.space_group_name_H-M   'P 1'
#
loop_
_entity.id
_entity.type
_entity.pdbx_description
1 polymer ?
#
loop_
_entity_poly.entity_id
_entity_poly.type
_entity_poly.pdbx_seq_one_letter_code
_entity_poly.pdbx_strand_id
1 'polypeptide(L)'
;MTGRPPTTPLWRPTGPKELALVRDSRWRAWPPRLPEQPIFYPVLNEDYAIRIARDWNVKHDGAGFVTRFEVETGFLSRYPVRRVGGETILELWVPAEELDDFNAHVVGRIRVVHEFH
;
A
#
# COMPACT_ATOMS: atom_id res chain seq x y z
N MET A 1 17.60 12.62 22.83
CA MET A 1 17.24 11.31 22.27
C MET A 1 16.18 11.54 21.20
N THR A 2 16.57 11.60 19.92
CA THR A 2 15.60 11.71 18.83
C THR A 2 14.99 10.34 18.60
N GLY A 3 13.87 10.06 19.28
CA GLY A 3 13.08 8.87 19.03
C GLY A 3 12.58 8.90 17.58
N ARG A 4 12.65 7.75 16.90
CA ARG A 4 12.06 7.59 15.57
C ARG A 4 10.57 7.98 15.66
N PRO A 5 10.03 8.79 14.73
CA PRO A 5 8.62 9.14 14.76
C PRO A 5 7.77 7.86 14.78
N PRO A 6 6.62 7.85 15.48
CA PRO A 6 5.72 6.70 15.48
C PRO A 6 5.28 6.41 14.04
N THR A 7 5.23 5.12 13.70
CA THR A 7 4.80 4.65 12.37
C THR A 7 3.59 3.75 12.48
N THR A 8 2.79 3.76 11.42
CA THR A 8 1.67 2.84 11.24
C THR A 8 2.01 1.87 10.11
N PRO A 9 1.85 0.55 10.34
CA PRO A 9 2.00 -0.42 9.27
C PRO A 9 0.79 -0.34 8.33
N LEU A 10 1.08 -0.37 7.04
CA LEU A 10 0.11 -0.44 5.97
C LEU A 10 0.45 -1.61 5.05
N TRP A 11 -0.58 -2.15 4.41
CA TRP A 11 -0.44 -3.20 3.43
C TRP A 11 -1.01 -2.77 2.09
N ARG A 12 -0.46 -3.33 1.02
CA ARG A 12 -1.03 -3.17 -0.32
C ARG A 12 -0.93 -4.48 -1.09
N PRO A 13 -2.07 -5.04 -1.53
CA PRO A 13 -2.08 -6.11 -2.52
C PRO A 13 -1.68 -5.53 -3.88
N THR A 14 -0.83 -6.24 -4.60
CA THR A 14 -0.30 -5.78 -5.88
C THR A 14 -0.08 -6.95 -6.84
N GLY A 15 -0.15 -6.67 -8.14
CA GLY A 15 0.21 -7.60 -9.20
C GLY A 15 1.70 -7.49 -9.58
N PRO A 16 2.21 -8.42 -10.41
CA PRO A 16 3.63 -8.48 -10.79
C PRO A 16 4.14 -7.19 -11.48
N LYS A 17 3.30 -6.51 -12.27
CA LYS A 17 3.69 -5.28 -12.98
C LYS A 17 3.95 -4.10 -12.04
N GLU A 18 3.04 -3.85 -11.09
CA GLU A 18 3.22 -2.76 -10.12
C GLU A 18 4.34 -3.10 -9.13
N LEU A 19 4.49 -4.38 -8.74
CA LEU A 19 5.62 -4.82 -7.91
C LEU A 19 6.99 -4.58 -8.58
N ALA A 20 7.09 -4.79 -9.90
CA ALA A 20 8.32 -4.51 -10.64
C ALA A 20 8.71 -3.03 -10.55
N LEU A 21 7.75 -2.11 -10.64
CA LEU A 21 8.00 -0.67 -10.50
C LEU A 21 8.46 -0.29 -9.08
N VAL A 22 7.90 -0.94 -8.05
CA VAL A 22 8.37 -0.78 -6.66
C VAL A 22 9.80 -1.30 -6.51
N ARG A 23 10.14 -2.40 -7.18
CA ARG A 23 11.51 -2.92 -7.18
C ARG A 23 12.48 -1.95 -7.87
N ASP A 24 12.08 -1.33 -8.96
CA ASP A 24 12.88 -0.34 -9.69
C ASP A 24 13.10 0.94 -8.88
N SER A 25 12.14 1.32 -8.03
CA SER A 25 12.30 2.38 -7.02
C SER A 25 13.20 1.99 -5.83
N ARG A 26 13.84 0.81 -5.90
CA ARG A 26 14.62 0.19 -4.83
C ARG A 26 13.81 -0.03 -3.55
N TRP A 27 12.53 -0.36 -3.70
CA TRP A 27 11.60 -0.64 -2.61
C TRP A 27 11.34 0.56 -1.70
N ARG A 28 11.43 1.77 -2.22
CA ARG A 28 11.25 3.01 -1.43
C ARG A 28 10.00 3.79 -1.77
N ALA A 29 9.42 3.56 -2.94
CA ALA A 29 8.28 4.33 -3.41
C ALA A 29 7.30 3.48 -4.22
N TRP A 30 6.03 3.84 -4.10
CA TRP A 30 4.95 3.41 -4.98
C TRP A 30 5.00 4.22 -6.28
N PRO A 31 4.75 3.59 -7.45
CA PRO A 31 4.77 4.30 -8.72
C PRO A 31 3.59 5.30 -8.82
N PRO A 32 3.74 6.39 -9.58
CA PRO A 32 2.64 7.31 -9.88
C PRO A 32 1.40 6.57 -10.38
N ARG A 33 0.22 7.05 -9.98
CA ARG A 33 -1.05 6.52 -10.48
C ARG A 33 -1.29 6.97 -11.92
N LEU A 34 -2.03 6.16 -12.68
CA LEU A 34 -2.50 6.58 -14.00
C LEU A 34 -3.57 7.68 -13.84
N PRO A 35 -3.77 8.57 -14.83
CA PRO A 35 -4.75 9.65 -14.74
C PRO A 35 -6.18 9.18 -14.40
N GLU A 36 -6.55 7.98 -14.84
CA GLU A 36 -7.84 7.35 -14.55
C GLU A 36 -7.94 6.73 -13.15
N GLN A 37 -6.86 6.75 -12.38
CA GLN A 37 -6.76 6.19 -11.02
C GLN A 37 -6.58 7.34 -10.02
N PRO A 38 -7.68 8.00 -9.59
CA PRO A 38 -7.61 9.26 -8.84
C PRO A 38 -7.06 9.09 -7.41
N ILE A 39 -6.98 7.84 -6.92
CA ILE A 39 -6.53 7.54 -5.56
C ILE A 39 -5.52 6.39 -5.53
N PHE A 40 -4.59 6.50 -4.59
CA PHE A 40 -3.79 5.41 -4.06
C PHE A 40 -4.40 4.95 -2.73
N TYR A 41 -4.64 3.64 -2.60
CA TYR A 41 -5.34 3.08 -1.45
C TYR A 41 -4.57 1.91 -0.82
N PRO A 42 -3.82 2.16 0.25
CA PRO A 42 -3.32 1.09 1.10
C PRO A 42 -4.36 0.69 2.14
N VAL A 43 -4.30 -0.57 2.57
CA VAL A 43 -5.20 -1.14 3.58
C VAL A 43 -4.50 -1.17 4.95
N LEU A 44 -5.29 -1.11 6.03
CA LEU A 44 -4.81 -1.21 7.40
C LEU A 44 -4.84 -2.65 7.96
N ASN A 45 -5.22 -3.63 7.13
CA ASN A 45 -5.40 -5.02 7.55
C ASN A 45 -4.72 -5.99 6.57
N GLU A 46 -3.81 -6.82 7.10
CA GLU A 46 -3.05 -7.81 6.34
C GLU A 46 -3.92 -8.91 5.75
N ASP A 47 -4.84 -9.48 6.53
CA ASP A 47 -5.75 -10.54 6.06
C ASP A 47 -6.61 -10.06 4.90
N TYR A 48 -7.01 -8.79 4.93
CA TYR A 48 -7.74 -8.18 3.82
C TYR A 48 -6.87 -8.05 2.57
N ALA A 49 -5.61 -7.61 2.70
CA ALA A 49 -4.67 -7.58 1.58
C ALA A 49 -4.43 -8.98 0.99
N ILE A 50 -4.27 -10.00 1.86
CA ILE A 50 -4.13 -11.40 1.45
C ILE A 50 -5.32 -11.86 0.61
N ARG A 51 -6.55 -11.57 1.05
CA ARG A 51 -7.75 -11.94 0.32
C ARG A 51 -7.79 -11.32 -1.07
N ILE A 52 -7.45 -10.03 -1.22
CA ILE A 52 -7.40 -9.38 -2.54
C ILE A 52 -6.32 -10.03 -3.42
N ALA A 53 -5.09 -10.17 -2.89
CA ALA A 53 -3.98 -10.71 -3.65
C ALA A 53 -4.27 -12.14 -4.15
N ARG A 54 -4.79 -13.01 -3.28
CA ARG A 54 -5.11 -14.41 -3.61
C ARG A 54 -6.35 -14.55 -4.48
N ASP A 55 -7.45 -13.87 -4.13
CA ASP A 55 -8.75 -14.14 -4.74
C ASP A 55 -9.00 -13.33 -6.01
N TRP A 56 -8.24 -12.24 -6.22
CA TRP A 56 -8.38 -11.33 -7.36
C TRP A 56 -7.10 -11.19 -8.20
N ASN A 57 -5.96 -10.79 -7.62
CA ASN A 57 -4.73 -10.56 -8.42
C ASN A 57 -4.23 -11.83 -9.10
N VAL A 58 -4.24 -12.98 -8.43
CA VAL A 58 -3.86 -14.27 -9.07
C VAL A 58 -4.70 -14.54 -10.32
N LYS A 59 -6.02 -14.32 -10.24
CA LYS A 59 -6.93 -14.57 -11.36
C LYS A 59 -6.72 -13.60 -12.53
N HIS A 60 -6.40 -12.35 -12.23
CA HIS A 60 -6.28 -11.29 -13.25
C HIS A 60 -4.88 -11.21 -13.86
N ASP A 61 -3.85 -11.36 -13.04
CA ASP A 61 -2.45 -11.10 -13.40
C ASP A 61 -1.56 -12.35 -13.39
N GLY A 62 -2.11 -13.52 -13.04
CA GLY A 62 -1.38 -14.79 -12.92
C GLY A 62 -0.51 -14.92 -11.67
N ALA A 63 -0.44 -13.88 -10.84
CA ALA A 63 0.20 -13.88 -9.53
C ALA A 63 -0.34 -12.72 -8.68
N GLY A 64 -0.29 -12.87 -7.36
CA GLY A 64 -0.67 -11.83 -6.41
C GLY A 64 0.35 -11.69 -5.29
N PHE A 65 0.62 -10.47 -4.85
CA PHE A 65 1.59 -10.18 -3.81
C PHE A 65 0.98 -9.30 -2.74
N VAL A 66 1.35 -9.52 -1.49
CA VAL A 66 1.05 -8.58 -0.40
C VAL A 66 2.33 -7.90 -0.01
N THR A 67 2.32 -6.58 -0.03
CA THR A 67 3.40 -5.77 0.50
C THR A 67 3.04 -5.18 1.85
N ARG A 68 4.04 -4.96 2.70
CA ARG A 68 3.97 -4.26 3.97
C ARG A 68 4.98 -3.12 4.00
N PHE A 69 4.57 -1.97 4.50
CA PHE A 69 5.42 -0.79 4.66
C PHE A 69 4.95 0.07 5.84
N GLU A 70 5.85 0.90 6.34
CA GLU A 70 5.62 1.77 7.50
C GLU A 70 5.54 3.22 7.02
N VAL A 71 4.56 3.98 7.50
CA VAL A 71 4.43 5.41 7.21
C VAL A 71 4.29 6.17 8.53
N GLU A 72 4.81 7.38 8.60
CA GLU A 72 4.70 8.22 9.80
C GLU A 72 3.23 8.42 10.21
N THR A 73 2.89 8.03 11.44
CA THR A 73 1.50 8.07 11.94
C THR A 73 0.93 9.49 11.93
N GLY A 74 1.77 10.48 12.24
CA GLY A 74 1.37 11.90 12.21
C GLY A 74 0.94 12.36 10.82
N PHE A 75 1.68 11.95 9.78
CA PHE A 75 1.36 12.24 8.39
C PHE A 75 0.04 11.57 7.96
N LEU A 76 -0.14 10.28 8.31
CA LEU A 76 -1.36 9.54 7.95
C LEU A 76 -2.65 10.12 8.53
N SER A 77 -2.59 10.91 9.60
CA SER A 77 -3.78 11.55 10.19
C SER A 77 -4.54 12.47 9.23
N ARG A 78 -3.91 12.87 8.11
CA ARG A 78 -4.53 13.61 7.00
C ARG A 78 -5.57 12.80 6.24
N TYR A 79 -5.46 11.48 6.22
CA TYR A 79 -6.31 10.58 5.44
C TYR A 79 -7.31 9.88 6.36
N PRO A 80 -8.61 10.18 6.28
CA PRO A 80 -9.62 9.48 7.06
C PRO A 80 -9.66 8.00 6.70
N VAL A 81 -9.67 7.13 7.70
CA VAL A 81 -9.88 5.70 7.50
C VAL A 81 -11.26 5.46 6.91
N ARG A 82 -11.31 4.85 5.73
CA ARG A 82 -12.54 4.46 5.03
C ARG A 82 -12.87 3.01 5.34
N ARG A 83 -14.16 2.75 5.57
CA ARG A 83 -14.74 1.41 5.69
C ARG A 83 -15.49 1.09 4.41
N VAL A 84 -14.97 0.19 3.58
CA VAL A 84 -15.58 -0.11 2.26
C VAL A 84 -15.98 -1.59 2.16
N GLY A 85 -17.25 -1.90 2.00
CA GLY A 85 -17.68 -3.29 1.76
C GLY A 85 -17.69 -4.23 2.98
N GLY A 86 -17.71 -3.71 4.21
CA GLY A 86 -17.83 -4.48 5.45
C GLY A 86 -17.08 -3.86 6.62
N GLU A 87 -17.23 -4.40 7.83
CA GLU A 87 -16.59 -3.85 9.05
C GLU A 87 -15.07 -3.99 9.07
N THR A 88 -14.51 -4.97 8.35
CA THR A 88 -13.09 -5.33 8.40
C THR A 88 -12.24 -4.70 7.30
N ILE A 89 -12.87 -4.02 6.36
CA ILE A 89 -12.20 -3.45 5.20
C ILE A 89 -11.86 -1.99 5.51
N LEU A 90 -10.64 -1.80 6.01
CA LEU A 90 -10.12 -0.49 6.39
C LEU A 90 -9.06 -0.04 5.40
N GLU A 91 -9.30 1.11 4.77
CA GLU A 91 -8.45 1.69 3.74
C GLU A 91 -8.14 3.16 4.03
N LEU A 92 -7.01 3.64 3.53
CA LEU A 92 -6.76 5.06 3.35
C LEU A 92 -6.98 5.41 1.90
N TRP A 93 -7.55 6.58 1.62
CA TRP A 93 -7.63 7.10 0.25
C TRP A 93 -6.71 8.32 0.15
N VAL A 94 -5.55 8.11 -0.47
CA VAL A 94 -4.54 9.12 -0.74
C VAL A 94 -4.77 9.64 -2.15
N PRO A 95 -4.97 10.95 -2.38
CA PRO A 95 -5.07 11.50 -3.72
C PRO A 95 -3.84 11.15 -4.56
N ALA A 96 -4.03 10.86 -5.85
CA ALA A 96 -2.93 10.48 -6.74
C ALA A 96 -1.84 11.56 -6.81
N GLU A 97 -2.23 12.83 -6.76
CA GLU A 97 -1.34 14.00 -6.74
C GLU A 97 -0.50 14.12 -5.46
N GLU A 98 -0.93 13.48 -4.36
CA GLU A 98 -0.20 13.47 -3.08
C GLU A 98 0.70 12.24 -2.92
N LEU A 99 0.74 11.32 -3.89
CA LEU A 99 1.48 10.07 -3.75
C LEU A 99 3.00 10.28 -3.60
N ASP A 100 3.55 11.33 -4.20
CA ASP A 100 4.96 11.69 -4.04
C ASP A 100 5.27 12.15 -2.61
N ASP A 101 4.39 12.96 -2.00
CA ASP A 101 4.50 13.37 -0.60
C ASP A 101 4.34 12.14 0.32
N PHE A 102 3.35 11.29 0.02
CA PHE A 102 3.16 10.02 0.73
C PHE A 102 4.41 9.14 0.71
N ASN A 103 5.06 9.01 -0.44
CA ASN A 103 6.29 8.24 -0.59
C ASN A 103 7.45 8.82 0.24
N ALA A 104 7.52 10.15 0.39
CA ALA A 104 8.53 10.80 1.23
C ALA A 104 8.39 10.44 2.73
N HIS A 105 7.18 10.12 3.17
CA HIS A 105 6.87 9.70 4.54
C HIS A 105 6.93 8.17 4.76
N VAL A 106 7.24 7.37 3.72
CA VAL A 106 7.50 5.93 3.87
C VAL A 106 8.82 5.72 4.61
N VAL A 107 8.74 5.04 5.74
CA VAL A 107 9.88 4.81 6.62
C VAL A 107 10.51 3.44 6.36
N GLY A 108 11.69 3.45 5.73
CA GLY A 108 12.45 2.23 5.46
C GLY A 108 12.22 1.69 4.05
N ARG A 109 11.76 0.45 3.92
CA ARG A 109 11.51 -0.20 2.62
C ARG A 109 10.16 -0.90 2.62
N ILE A 110 9.52 -0.88 1.47
CA ILE A 110 8.39 -1.75 1.14
C ILE A 110 8.90 -3.19 1.06
N ARG A 111 8.18 -4.13 1.66
CA ARG A 111 8.57 -5.55 1.70
C ARG A 111 7.42 -6.40 1.21
N VAL A 112 7.71 -7.40 0.38
CA VAL A 112 6.76 -8.49 0.14
C VAL A 112 6.69 -9.35 1.39
N VAL A 113 5.47 -9.64 1.84
CA VAL A 113 5.19 -10.49 3.01
C VAL A 113 4.41 -11.74 2.65
N HIS A 114 3.66 -11.72 1.53
CA HIS A 114 2.99 -12.90 0.96
C HIS A 114 3.07 -12.91 -0.56
N GLU A 115 3.14 -14.11 -1.14
CA GLU A 115 3.16 -14.35 -2.58
C GLU A 115 2.16 -15.47 -2.91
N PHE A 116 1.42 -15.30 -4.00
CA PHE A 116 0.40 -16.24 -4.49
C PHE A 116 0.58 -16.44 -6.00
N HIS A 117 0.40 -17.68 -6.45
CA HIS A 117 0.56 -18.12 -7.84
C HIS A 117 -0.59 -19.03 -8.25
#